data_AF-A0A9X1PQL4-F1
#
_entry.id   AF-A0A9X1PQL4-F1
#
_cell.length_a   1.000
_cell.length_b   1.000
_cell.length_c   1.000
_cell.angle_alpha   90.00
_cell.angle_beta   90.00
_cell.angle_gamma   90.00
#
_symmetry.space_group_name_H-M   'P 1'
#
loop_
_entity.id
_entity.type
_entity.pdbx_description
1 polymer ?
#
loop_
_entity_poly.entity_id
_entity_poly.type
_entity_poly.pdbx_seq_one_letter_code
_entity_poly.pdbx_strand_id
1 'polypeptide(L)'
;METKLIKKSIAILAPKENVWETIISNDKNKIWFNAFSEGTQAETDWQIGSKAVFTDDSKNGIIGKIAVKKPAEELIIEYTGVLNNGVESYDNEEAQSVKGFEEIYRLHEENGATQLDVQCDMGIEYYEMMSDAWDHALLIMKELAETSISPSALIDQLDSTTQNFLEAINAFDEEEINEVPFEGSWTAGQVVEHILKSESGLPDMLLGDSSGTKRPVDANIAEIEQIFLDFSTKLKAPHFNIPSNGPHNKAELIAAFTKEREENRKVAAGHDLTLTATAFAFPGMGELTRWEWLNFVVCHSKRHINQLKNIRKKLSEKVAG
;
A
#
# COMPACT_ATOMS: atom_id res chain seq x y z
N MET A 1 38.26 -20.35 2.46
CA MET A 1 37.07 -21.15 2.17
C MET A 1 36.67 -20.92 0.73
N GLU A 2 36.11 -21.94 0.08
CA GLU A 2 35.50 -21.78 -1.24
C GLU A 2 34.14 -21.06 -1.06
N THR A 3 33.92 -20.01 -1.84
CA THR A 3 32.74 -19.16 -1.74
C THR A 3 31.94 -19.20 -3.03
N LYS A 4 30.64 -18.96 -2.93
CA LYS A 4 29.71 -18.91 -4.05
C LYS A 4 28.68 -17.81 -3.80
N LEU A 5 28.37 -17.06 -4.85
CA LEU A 5 27.45 -15.93 -4.79
C LEU A 5 26.02 -16.41 -5.04
N ILE A 6 25.12 -16.17 -4.09
CA ILE A 6 23.68 -16.30 -4.30
C ILE A 6 23.24 -15.09 -5.12
N LYS A 7 22.45 -15.32 -6.18
CA LYS A 7 21.78 -14.28 -6.97
C LYS A 7 20.34 -14.67 -7.18
N LYS A 8 19.43 -13.87 -6.65
CA LYS A 8 17.98 -14.09 -6.76
C LYS A 8 17.31 -12.80 -7.18
N SER A 9 16.16 -12.94 -7.81
CA SER A 9 15.43 -11.81 -8.37
C SER A 9 13.93 -12.11 -8.38
N ILE A 10 13.11 -11.14 -7.99
CA ILE A 10 11.65 -11.28 -7.98
C ILE A 10 10.96 -9.98 -8.42
N ALA A 11 9.90 -10.12 -9.22
CA ALA A 11 9.03 -9.02 -9.58
C ALA A 11 7.91 -8.85 -8.53
N ILE A 12 7.77 -7.65 -8.00
CA ILE A 12 6.81 -7.27 -6.96
C ILE A 12 5.90 -6.19 -7.51
N LEU A 13 4.59 -6.41 -7.49
CA LEU A 13 3.54 -5.49 -7.95
C LEU A 13 3.27 -4.41 -6.89
N ALA A 14 4.32 -3.72 -6.48
CA ALA A 14 4.28 -2.61 -5.55
C ALA A 14 5.34 -1.56 -5.92
N PRO A 15 5.12 -0.28 -5.58
CA PRO A 15 6.14 0.76 -5.69
C PRO A 15 7.39 0.42 -4.88
N LYS A 16 8.54 0.93 -5.30
CA LYS A 16 9.83 0.62 -4.67
C LYS A 16 9.89 1.05 -3.21
N GLU A 17 9.12 2.04 -2.80
CA GLU A 17 9.02 2.50 -1.41
C GLU A 17 8.42 1.40 -0.49
N ASN A 18 7.43 0.64 -0.97
CA ASN A 18 6.82 -0.45 -0.21
C ASN A 18 7.79 -1.63 -0.06
N VAL A 19 8.50 -1.96 -1.14
CA VAL A 19 9.54 -3.00 -1.13
C VAL A 19 10.67 -2.59 -0.19
N TRP A 20 11.10 -1.33 -0.26
CA TRP A 20 12.12 -0.78 0.62
C TRP A 20 11.72 -0.87 2.09
N GLU A 21 10.50 -0.47 2.44
CA GLU A 21 9.99 -0.59 3.80
C GLU A 21 9.98 -2.05 4.27
N THR A 22 9.70 -3.00 3.39
CA THR A 22 9.72 -4.44 3.72
C THR A 22 11.13 -4.93 4.09
N ILE A 23 12.18 -4.32 3.54
CA ILE A 23 13.57 -4.65 3.85
C ILE A 23 13.98 -4.07 5.21
N ILE A 24 13.68 -2.79 5.47
CA ILE A 24 14.26 -2.06 6.61
C ILE A 24 13.34 -1.93 7.84
N SER A 25 12.03 -2.10 7.69
CA SER A 25 11.10 -1.94 8.82
C SER A 25 11.14 -3.17 9.71
N ASN A 26 11.39 -3.00 11.00
CA ASN A 26 11.42 -4.09 11.97
C ASN A 26 10.11 -4.89 12.02
N ASP A 27 8.98 -4.25 11.75
CA ASP A 27 7.68 -4.94 11.74
C ASP A 27 7.50 -5.88 10.55
N LYS A 28 8.17 -5.58 9.43
CA LYS A 28 8.10 -6.39 8.21
C LYS A 28 9.28 -7.37 8.11
N ASN A 29 10.49 -6.94 8.45
CA ASN A 29 11.69 -7.75 8.25
C ASN A 29 11.73 -9.01 9.13
N LYS A 30 11.27 -8.92 10.37
CA LYS A 30 11.12 -10.07 11.29
C LYS A 30 10.22 -11.17 10.71
N ILE A 31 9.30 -10.84 9.81
CA ILE A 31 8.38 -11.81 9.22
C ILE A 31 9.12 -12.67 8.19
N TRP A 32 9.84 -12.04 7.25
CA TRP A 32 10.56 -12.78 6.21
C TRP A 32 11.89 -13.35 6.70
N PHE A 33 12.52 -12.78 7.74
CA PHE A 33 13.70 -13.38 8.37
C PHE A 33 13.45 -14.80 8.93
N ASN A 34 12.20 -15.12 9.30
CA ASN A 34 11.85 -16.48 9.74
C ASN A 34 12.08 -17.55 8.67
N ALA A 35 12.24 -17.18 7.40
CA ALA A 35 12.63 -18.11 6.35
C ALA A 35 14.05 -18.68 6.55
N PHE A 36 14.91 -17.99 7.31
CA PHE A 36 16.28 -18.41 7.61
C PHE A 36 16.38 -19.13 8.97
N SER A 37 15.83 -18.51 10.01
CA SER A 37 15.75 -19.08 11.36
C SER A 37 14.61 -18.43 12.14
N GLU A 38 13.86 -19.22 12.90
CA GLU A 38 12.72 -18.74 13.70
C GLU A 38 13.17 -17.72 14.75
N GLY A 39 12.41 -16.63 14.87
CA GLY A 39 12.69 -15.58 15.84
C GLY A 39 13.80 -14.61 15.44
N THR A 40 14.32 -14.72 14.21
CA THR A 40 15.39 -13.83 13.71
C THR A 40 14.94 -12.38 13.68
N GLN A 41 15.77 -11.50 14.23
CA GLN A 41 15.56 -10.06 14.30
C GLN A 41 16.82 -9.31 13.84
N ALA A 42 16.62 -8.08 13.36
CA ALA A 42 17.71 -7.15 13.07
C ALA A 42 17.71 -6.00 14.08
N GLU A 43 18.84 -5.80 14.75
CA GLU A 43 19.09 -4.66 15.62
C GLU A 43 20.02 -3.66 14.92
N THR A 44 19.43 -2.61 14.35
CA THR A 44 20.17 -1.51 13.70
C THR A 44 19.28 -0.28 13.50
N ASP A 45 19.89 0.90 13.37
CA ASP A 45 19.20 2.14 12.95
C ASP A 45 19.23 2.34 11.42
N TRP A 46 19.83 1.38 10.70
CA TRP A 46 20.02 1.38 9.25
C TRP A 46 20.79 2.58 8.70
N GLN A 47 21.54 3.34 9.51
CA GLN A 47 22.36 4.44 9.00
C GLN A 47 23.67 3.92 8.40
N ILE A 48 24.21 4.62 7.39
CA ILE A 48 25.50 4.25 6.80
C ILE A 48 26.58 4.28 7.89
N GLY A 49 27.33 3.19 7.99
CA GLY A 49 28.37 2.99 8.99
C GLY A 49 27.89 2.36 10.29
N SER A 50 26.58 2.24 10.52
CA SER A 50 26.03 1.63 11.72
C SER A 50 26.25 0.12 11.75
N LYS A 51 26.38 -0.39 12.98
CA LYS A 51 26.35 -1.83 13.24
C LYS A 51 24.94 -2.36 12.98
N ALA A 52 24.87 -3.55 12.39
CA ALA A 52 23.65 -4.34 12.29
C ALA A 52 23.91 -5.71 12.89
N VAL A 53 23.05 -6.12 13.82
CA VAL A 53 23.14 -7.44 14.46
C VAL A 53 21.90 -8.22 14.05
N PHE A 54 22.09 -9.32 13.33
CA PHE A 54 21.03 -10.24 12.96
C PHE A 54 21.11 -11.45 13.88
N THR A 55 20.06 -11.75 14.63
CA THR A 55 20.12 -12.74 15.71
C THR A 55 18.80 -13.46 15.89
N ASP A 56 18.88 -14.76 16.13
CA ASP A 56 17.74 -15.63 16.40
C ASP A 56 17.46 -15.83 17.91
N ASP A 57 16.43 -16.59 18.24
CA ASP A 57 16.04 -16.88 19.63
C ASP A 57 17.12 -17.67 20.41
N SER A 58 18.04 -18.33 19.71
CA SER A 58 19.19 -19.03 20.31
C SER A 58 20.35 -18.08 20.63
N LYS A 59 20.21 -16.78 20.33
CA LYS A 59 21.24 -15.74 20.47
C LYS A 59 22.48 -16.00 19.62
N ASN A 60 22.32 -16.74 18.53
CA ASN A 60 23.35 -16.91 17.52
C ASN A 60 23.00 -16.04 16.30
N GLY A 61 24.02 -15.66 15.54
CA GLY A 61 23.77 -14.86 14.34
C GLY A 61 25.01 -14.19 13.78
N ILE A 62 24.78 -13.15 12.99
CA ILE A 62 25.82 -12.47 12.21
C ILE A 62 25.81 -10.97 12.47
N ILE A 63 27.00 -10.37 12.45
CA ILE A 63 27.20 -8.95 12.72
C ILE A 63 27.69 -8.29 11.44
N GLY A 64 26.92 -7.33 10.96
CA GLY A 64 27.24 -6.53 9.78
C GLY A 64 27.45 -5.06 10.09
N LYS A 65 27.81 -4.34 9.04
CA LYS A 65 27.87 -2.89 8.97
C LYS A 65 27.13 -2.43 7.72
N ILE A 66 26.30 -1.39 7.85
CA ILE A 66 25.63 -0.80 6.70
C ILE A 66 26.66 -0.06 5.85
N ALA A 67 27.07 -0.64 4.72
CA ALA A 67 28.09 -0.10 3.84
C ALA A 67 27.51 0.95 2.88
N VAL A 68 26.33 0.69 2.33
CA VAL A 68 25.62 1.60 1.42
C VAL A 68 24.14 1.65 1.79
N LYS A 69 23.55 2.85 1.73
CA LYS A 69 22.11 3.07 1.80
C LYS A 69 21.69 4.18 0.84
N LYS A 70 21.03 3.79 -0.24
CA LYS A 70 20.32 4.66 -1.17
C LYS A 70 18.83 4.31 -1.06
N PRO A 71 18.02 5.13 -0.36
CA PRO A 71 16.62 4.81 -0.12
C PRO A 71 15.87 4.40 -1.39
N ALA A 72 15.17 3.27 -1.32
CA ALA A 72 14.41 2.65 -2.40
C ALA A 72 15.21 2.36 -3.69
N GLU A 73 16.53 2.24 -3.60
CA GLU A 73 17.40 1.94 -4.74
C GLU A 73 18.42 0.85 -4.41
N GLU A 74 19.17 0.99 -3.31
CA GLU A 74 20.28 0.09 -2.98
C GLU A 74 20.56 0.04 -1.47
N LEU A 75 20.73 -1.17 -0.93
CA LEU A 75 21.22 -1.42 0.42
C LEU A 75 22.36 -2.44 0.33
N ILE A 76 23.50 -2.14 0.97
CA ILE A 76 24.61 -3.09 1.09
C ILE A 76 24.98 -3.22 2.56
N ILE A 77 25.00 -4.46 3.05
CA ILE A 77 25.46 -4.84 4.38
C ILE A 77 26.75 -5.63 4.19
N GLU A 78 27.83 -5.18 4.82
CA GLU A 78 29.10 -5.91 4.86
C GLU A 78 29.18 -6.67 6.19
N TYR A 79 29.39 -7.99 6.13
CA TYR A 79 29.55 -8.82 7.32
C TYR A 79 30.93 -8.66 7.93
N THR A 80 30.96 -8.48 9.24
CA THR A 80 32.17 -8.10 10.01
C THR A 80 32.51 -9.09 11.12
N GLY A 81 31.54 -9.86 11.59
CA GLY A 81 31.72 -10.82 12.67
C GLY A 81 30.50 -11.69 12.88
N VAL A 82 30.54 -12.50 13.93
CA VAL A 82 29.46 -13.41 14.33
C VAL A 82 29.06 -13.21 15.78
N LEU A 83 27.84 -13.63 16.11
CA LEU A 83 27.32 -13.64 17.46
C LEU A 83 27.12 -15.10 17.89
N ASN A 84 27.73 -15.51 19.00
CA ASN A 84 27.61 -16.86 19.54
C ASN A 84 27.17 -16.81 21.00
N ASN A 85 25.98 -17.35 21.31
CA ASN A 85 25.35 -17.27 22.63
C ASN A 85 25.30 -15.83 23.20
N GLY A 86 25.06 -14.85 22.33
CA GLY A 86 25.05 -13.42 22.68
C GLY A 86 26.42 -12.78 22.87
N VAL A 87 27.52 -13.48 22.54
CA VAL A 87 28.88 -12.95 22.60
C VAL A 87 29.37 -12.62 21.20
N GLU A 88 29.70 -11.35 20.97
CA GLU A 88 30.24 -10.87 19.69
C GLU A 88 31.68 -11.36 19.49
N SER A 89 31.99 -11.83 18.28
CA SER A 89 33.34 -12.23 17.87
C SER A 89 33.65 -11.70 16.48
N TYR A 90 34.81 -11.07 16.32
CA TYR A 90 35.26 -10.45 15.07
C TYR A 90 36.50 -11.10 14.46
N ASP A 91 37.15 -11.97 15.24
CA ASP A 91 38.47 -12.51 14.91
C ASP A 91 38.58 -14.04 15.01
N ASN A 92 37.55 -14.73 15.51
CA ASN A 92 37.52 -16.20 15.56
C ASN A 92 37.36 -16.79 14.14
N GLU A 93 37.56 -18.10 14.00
CA GLU A 93 37.54 -18.77 12.69
C GLU A 93 36.24 -18.52 11.90
N GLU A 94 35.11 -18.54 12.60
CA GLU A 94 33.77 -18.28 12.03
C GLU A 94 33.56 -16.81 11.62
N ALA A 95 34.05 -15.85 12.41
CA ALA A 95 34.05 -14.45 12.00
C ALA A 95 34.91 -14.24 10.75
N GLN A 96 36.10 -14.84 10.70
CA GLN A 96 36.98 -14.75 9.53
C GLN A 96 36.38 -15.42 8.28
N SER A 97 35.47 -16.37 8.44
CA SER A 97 34.83 -17.04 7.30
C SER A 97 33.77 -16.18 6.61
N VAL A 98 33.17 -15.24 7.33
CA VAL A 98 32.13 -14.33 6.78
C VAL A 98 32.63 -12.89 6.61
N LYS A 99 33.82 -12.57 7.12
CA LYS A 99 34.36 -11.20 7.09
C LYS A 99 34.53 -10.69 5.66
N GLY A 100 33.88 -9.57 5.37
CA GLY A 100 33.89 -8.92 4.06
C GLY A 100 32.89 -9.52 3.06
N PHE A 101 32.07 -10.50 3.46
CA PHE A 101 30.94 -10.93 2.64
C PHE A 101 29.89 -9.83 2.58
N GLU A 102 29.26 -9.67 1.43
CA GLU A 102 28.22 -8.67 1.24
C GLU A 102 26.85 -9.32 1.06
N GLU A 103 25.84 -8.68 1.66
CA GLU A 103 24.43 -8.85 1.34
C GLU A 103 23.92 -7.56 0.69
N ILE A 104 23.36 -7.69 -0.51
CA ILE A 104 23.05 -6.58 -1.40
C ILE A 104 21.62 -6.67 -1.89
N TYR A 105 20.88 -5.59 -1.74
CA TYR A 105 19.54 -5.39 -2.30
C TYR A 105 19.59 -4.28 -3.33
N ARG A 106 19.00 -4.51 -4.51
CA ARG A 106 18.81 -3.49 -5.54
C ARG A 106 17.36 -3.48 -6.01
N LEU A 107 16.78 -2.29 -6.08
CA LEU A 107 15.40 -2.07 -6.47
C LEU A 107 15.37 -1.29 -7.78
N HIS A 108 14.61 -1.79 -8.75
CA HIS A 108 14.35 -1.10 -10.01
C HIS A 108 12.84 -1.08 -10.28
N GLU A 109 12.23 0.10 -10.25
CA GLU A 109 10.82 0.26 -10.55
C GLU A 109 10.58 0.54 -12.03
N GLU A 110 9.61 -0.16 -12.61
CA GLU A 110 9.09 0.10 -13.94
C GLU A 110 7.56 -0.08 -13.94
N ASN A 111 6.83 0.91 -14.44
CA ASN A 111 5.37 0.88 -14.57
C ASN A 111 4.61 0.55 -13.26
N GLY A 112 5.10 1.01 -12.10
CA GLY A 112 4.49 0.77 -10.79
C GLY A 112 4.72 -0.63 -10.21
N ALA A 113 5.57 -1.44 -10.84
CA ALA A 113 6.08 -2.70 -10.30
C ALA A 113 7.60 -2.59 -10.06
N THR A 114 8.08 -3.24 -9.01
CA THR A 114 9.49 -3.21 -8.61
C THR A 114 10.14 -4.57 -8.83
N GLN A 115 11.26 -4.59 -9.55
CA GLN A 115 12.19 -5.69 -9.55
C GLN A 115 13.09 -5.59 -8.31
N LEU A 116 13.09 -6.61 -7.47
CA LEU A 116 14.01 -6.74 -6.34
C LEU A 116 15.08 -7.77 -6.69
N ASP A 117 16.33 -7.33 -6.77
CA ASP A 117 17.51 -8.18 -6.92
C ASP A 117 18.25 -8.32 -5.58
N VAL A 118 18.51 -9.57 -5.19
CA VAL A 118 19.29 -9.90 -3.98
C VAL A 118 20.56 -10.64 -4.37
N GLN A 119 21.68 -10.22 -3.78
CA GLN A 119 22.95 -10.93 -3.86
C GLN A 119 23.52 -11.14 -2.46
N CYS A 120 24.03 -12.34 -2.19
CA CYS A 120 24.65 -12.65 -0.91
C CYS A 120 25.86 -13.55 -1.13
N ASP A 121 27.03 -13.13 -0.64
CA ASP A 121 28.19 -14.02 -0.57
C ASP A 121 27.92 -15.15 0.41
N MET A 122 28.31 -16.37 0.04
CA MET A 122 28.02 -17.55 0.84
C MET A 122 29.17 -18.57 0.80
N GLY A 123 29.44 -19.20 1.94
CA GLY A 123 30.31 -20.37 1.99
C GLY A 123 29.67 -21.54 1.24
N ILE A 124 30.46 -22.29 0.46
CA ILE A 124 29.91 -23.34 -0.42
C ILE A 124 29.08 -24.40 0.33
N GLU A 125 29.42 -24.65 1.60
CA GLU A 125 28.74 -25.59 2.49
C GLU A 125 27.32 -25.15 2.90
N TYR A 126 27.05 -23.84 2.93
CA TYR A 126 25.74 -23.28 3.27
C TYR A 126 24.92 -22.87 2.04
N TYR A 127 25.51 -22.90 0.84
CA TYR A 127 24.93 -22.33 -0.37
C TYR A 127 23.53 -22.87 -0.69
N GLU A 128 23.34 -24.19 -0.74
CA GLU A 128 22.06 -24.77 -1.16
C GLU A 128 20.95 -24.42 -0.16
N MET A 129 21.20 -24.60 1.14
CA MET A 129 20.25 -24.26 2.20
C MET A 129 19.87 -22.78 2.21
N MET A 130 20.86 -21.88 2.11
CA MET A 130 20.60 -20.44 2.11
C MET A 130 19.95 -19.96 0.82
N SER A 131 20.28 -20.59 -0.33
CA SER A 131 19.62 -20.32 -1.61
C SER A 131 18.12 -20.64 -1.55
N ASP A 132 17.75 -21.76 -0.94
CA ASP A 132 16.34 -22.15 -0.76
C ASP A 132 15.63 -21.22 0.26
N ALA A 133 16.30 -20.85 1.36
CA ALA A 133 15.77 -19.89 2.32
C ALA A 133 15.50 -18.53 1.66
N TRP A 134 16.38 -18.07 0.77
CA TRP A 134 16.18 -16.86 -0.01
C TRP A 134 14.98 -16.94 -0.96
N ASP A 135 14.73 -18.09 -1.60
CA ASP A 135 13.54 -18.27 -2.44
C ASP A 135 12.25 -18.10 -1.63
N HIS A 136 12.19 -18.65 -0.42
CA HIS A 136 11.05 -18.46 0.48
C HIS A 136 10.93 -17.03 1.00
N ALA A 137 12.05 -16.43 1.43
CA ALA A 137 12.10 -15.06 1.91
C ALA A 137 11.54 -14.08 0.87
N LEU A 138 11.94 -14.22 -0.40
CA LEU A 138 11.49 -13.34 -1.47
C LEU A 138 9.98 -13.44 -1.74
N LEU A 139 9.38 -14.62 -1.59
CA LEU A 139 7.93 -14.78 -1.71
C LEU A 139 7.19 -14.07 -0.56
N ILE A 140 7.70 -14.17 0.67
CA ILE A 140 7.13 -13.46 1.82
C ILE A 140 7.30 -11.95 1.65
N MET A 141 8.47 -11.49 1.20
CA MET A 141 8.73 -10.07 0.93
C MET A 141 7.80 -9.52 -0.15
N LYS A 142 7.55 -10.29 -1.22
CA LYS A 142 6.58 -9.94 -2.26
C LYS A 142 5.19 -9.76 -1.68
N GLU A 143 4.71 -10.75 -0.92
CA GLU A 143 3.40 -10.68 -0.27
C GLU A 143 3.30 -9.46 0.65
N LEU A 144 4.28 -9.24 1.54
CA LEU A 144 4.30 -8.10 2.45
C LEU A 144 4.31 -6.76 1.73
N ALA A 145 5.10 -6.63 0.66
CA ALA A 145 5.18 -5.39 -0.11
C ALA A 145 3.88 -5.10 -0.89
N GLU A 146 3.22 -6.13 -1.40
CA GLU A 146 1.97 -6.04 -2.15
C GLU A 146 0.72 -5.87 -1.25
N THR A 147 0.78 -6.35 0.00
CA THR A 147 -0.31 -6.27 0.99
C THR A 147 -0.13 -5.15 2.02
N SER A 148 1.05 -4.51 2.06
CA SER A 148 1.30 -3.49 3.08
C SER A 148 0.46 -2.23 2.90
N ILE A 149 -0.20 -1.85 3.99
CA ILE A 149 -0.76 -0.52 4.24
C ILE A 149 0.39 0.47 4.05
N SER A 150 0.33 1.26 2.99
CA SER A 150 1.25 2.38 2.79
C SER A 150 0.42 3.65 2.94
N PRO A 151 0.37 4.26 4.14
CA PRO A 151 -0.38 5.49 4.36
C PRO A 151 -0.01 6.57 3.33
N SER A 152 1.26 6.66 2.94
CA SER A 152 1.71 7.53 1.85
C SER A 152 1.08 7.16 0.52
N ALA A 153 1.10 5.88 0.11
CA ALA A 153 0.48 5.48 -1.16
C ALA A 153 -1.04 5.70 -1.16
N LEU A 154 -1.73 5.46 -0.05
CA LEU A 154 -3.16 5.76 0.05
C LEU A 154 -3.43 7.27 -0.01
N ILE A 155 -2.62 8.08 0.67
CA ILE A 155 -2.71 9.55 0.57
C ILE A 155 -2.51 9.98 -0.88
N ASP A 156 -1.52 9.44 -1.59
CA ASP A 156 -1.29 9.74 -3.00
C ASP A 156 -2.47 9.30 -3.88
N GLN A 157 -3.09 8.15 -3.61
CA GLN A 157 -4.30 7.71 -4.30
C GLN A 157 -5.51 8.61 -3.98
N LEU A 158 -5.69 9.04 -2.72
CA LEU A 158 -6.74 9.97 -2.32
C LEU A 158 -6.53 11.34 -2.99
N ASP A 159 -5.30 11.86 -3.02
CA ASP A 159 -4.95 13.13 -3.64
C ASP A 159 -5.16 13.07 -5.16
N SER A 160 -4.66 12.01 -5.81
CA SER A 160 -4.85 11.78 -7.25
C SER A 160 -6.33 11.63 -7.62
N THR A 161 -7.10 10.83 -6.87
CA THR A 161 -8.54 10.67 -7.16
C THR A 161 -9.32 11.95 -6.88
N THR A 162 -8.96 12.73 -5.87
CA THR A 162 -9.57 14.05 -5.60
C THR A 162 -9.34 15.01 -6.76
N GLN A 163 -8.10 15.13 -7.23
CA GLN A 163 -7.75 15.99 -8.37
C GLN A 163 -8.50 15.56 -9.64
N ASN A 164 -8.46 14.27 -9.97
CA ASN A 164 -9.13 13.72 -11.15
C ASN A 164 -10.66 13.89 -11.09
N PHE A 165 -11.26 13.81 -9.90
CA PHE A 165 -12.69 14.02 -9.70
C PHE A 165 -13.05 15.50 -9.90
N LEU A 166 -12.27 16.43 -9.33
CA LEU A 166 -12.44 17.86 -9.54
C LEU A 166 -12.30 18.25 -11.01
N GLU A 167 -11.32 17.69 -11.72
CA GLU A 167 -11.19 17.87 -13.16
C GLU A 167 -12.42 17.38 -13.94
N ALA A 168 -12.95 16.21 -13.58
CA ALA A 168 -14.15 15.66 -14.19
C ALA A 168 -15.40 16.54 -13.94
N ILE A 169 -15.58 17.07 -12.72
CA ILE A 169 -16.68 18.01 -12.42
C ILE A 169 -16.49 19.33 -13.19
N ASN A 170 -15.26 19.84 -13.26
CA ASN A 170 -14.98 21.12 -13.90
C ASN A 170 -15.19 21.12 -15.41
N ALA A 171 -15.33 19.95 -16.05
CA ALA A 171 -15.66 19.80 -17.46
C ALA A 171 -17.11 20.15 -17.84
N PHE A 172 -17.98 20.37 -16.84
CA PHE A 172 -19.38 20.78 -17.00
C PHE A 172 -19.56 22.24 -16.56
N ASP A 173 -20.38 23.02 -17.23
CA ASP A 173 -20.89 24.29 -16.67
C ASP A 173 -22.09 24.09 -15.72
N GLU A 174 -22.67 25.18 -15.22
CA GLU A 174 -23.79 25.16 -14.25
C GLU A 174 -25.09 24.61 -14.85
N GLU A 175 -25.29 24.73 -16.16
CA GLU A 175 -26.45 24.18 -16.85
C GLU A 175 -26.22 22.70 -17.17
N GLU A 176 -25.05 22.38 -17.74
CA GLU A 176 -24.65 21.02 -18.10
C GLU A 176 -24.61 20.07 -16.90
N ILE A 177 -24.22 20.55 -15.70
CA ILE A 177 -24.17 19.70 -14.50
C ILE A 177 -25.56 19.18 -14.08
N ASN A 178 -26.61 19.91 -14.44
CA ASN A 178 -28.00 19.60 -14.15
C ASN A 178 -28.73 18.95 -15.33
N GLU A 179 -28.07 18.76 -16.47
CA GLU A 179 -28.69 18.17 -17.65
C GLU A 179 -28.72 16.64 -17.56
N VAL A 180 -29.88 16.06 -17.90
CA VAL A 180 -30.03 14.60 -18.03
C VAL A 180 -29.42 14.15 -19.37
N PRO A 181 -28.33 13.35 -19.35
CA PRO A 181 -27.62 12.98 -20.58
C PRO A 181 -28.34 11.93 -21.43
N PHE A 182 -29.11 11.04 -20.80
CA PHE A 182 -29.96 10.05 -21.47
C PHE A 182 -31.06 9.55 -20.52
N GLU A 183 -32.12 8.97 -21.07
CA GLU A 183 -33.27 8.54 -20.28
C GLU A 183 -32.88 7.57 -19.14
N GLY A 184 -33.39 7.83 -17.94
CA GLY A 184 -33.15 7.01 -16.75
C GLY A 184 -31.74 7.10 -16.15
N SER A 185 -30.93 8.07 -16.57
CA SER A 185 -29.62 8.35 -16.00
C SER A 185 -29.66 9.40 -14.88
N TRP A 186 -28.58 9.44 -14.09
CA TRP A 186 -28.29 10.58 -13.23
C TRP A 186 -27.60 11.69 -14.01
N THR A 187 -27.86 12.94 -13.62
CA THR A 187 -27.09 14.10 -14.05
C THR A 187 -25.69 14.07 -13.43
N ALA A 188 -24.76 14.91 -13.91
CA ALA A 188 -23.45 15.02 -13.28
C ALA A 188 -23.57 15.52 -11.82
N GLY A 189 -24.46 16.47 -11.54
CA GLY A 189 -24.71 16.99 -10.19
C GLY A 189 -25.22 15.91 -9.22
N GLN A 190 -26.10 15.03 -9.71
CA GLN A 190 -26.57 13.86 -8.95
C GLN A 190 -25.45 12.86 -8.65
N VAL A 191 -24.50 12.66 -9.57
CA VAL A 191 -23.33 11.82 -9.32
C VAL A 191 -22.44 12.41 -8.23
N VAL A 192 -22.23 13.73 -8.21
CA VAL A 192 -21.45 14.39 -7.15
C VAL A 192 -22.17 14.33 -5.80
N GLU A 193 -23.49 14.59 -5.77
CA GLU A 193 -24.27 14.47 -4.53
C GLU A 193 -24.27 13.03 -4.01
N HIS A 194 -24.30 12.02 -4.89
CA HIS A 194 -24.20 10.61 -4.50
C HIS A 194 -22.88 10.31 -3.78
N ILE A 195 -21.76 10.78 -4.32
CA ILE A 195 -20.44 10.66 -3.68
C ILE A 195 -20.46 11.33 -2.31
N LEU A 196 -20.95 12.57 -2.23
CA LEU A 196 -21.07 13.29 -0.96
C LEU A 196 -21.91 12.53 0.05
N LYS A 197 -23.07 11.98 -0.34
CA LYS A 197 -23.89 11.16 0.56
C LYS A 197 -23.20 9.88 1.03
N SER A 198 -22.25 9.36 0.26
CA SER A 198 -21.48 8.17 0.63
C SER A 198 -20.32 8.47 1.58
N GLU A 199 -19.77 9.68 1.51
CA GLU A 199 -18.57 10.06 2.25
C GLU A 199 -18.89 10.97 3.44
N SER A 200 -19.99 11.73 3.42
CA SER A 200 -20.35 12.64 4.51
C SER A 200 -20.56 11.90 5.82
N GLY A 201 -19.78 12.30 6.83
CA GLY A 201 -19.75 11.67 8.15
C GLY A 201 -18.86 10.43 8.23
N LEU A 202 -18.20 10.05 7.14
CA LEU A 202 -17.22 8.96 7.11
C LEU A 202 -16.05 9.23 8.07
N PRO A 203 -15.40 10.42 8.10
CA PRO A 203 -14.31 10.67 9.03
C PRO A 203 -14.70 10.42 10.50
N ASP A 204 -15.85 10.93 10.93
CA ASP A 204 -16.36 10.72 12.30
C ASP A 204 -16.66 9.25 12.58
N MET A 205 -17.24 8.53 11.60
CA MET A 205 -17.51 7.09 11.70
C MET A 205 -16.22 6.28 11.84
N LEU A 206 -15.19 6.60 11.06
CA LEU A 206 -13.88 5.93 11.12
C LEU A 206 -13.20 6.17 12.47
N LEU A 207 -13.28 7.38 13.01
CA LEU A 207 -12.64 7.76 14.26
C LEU A 207 -13.46 7.42 15.52
N GLY A 208 -14.72 7.00 15.35
CA GLY A 208 -15.60 6.54 16.42
C GLY A 208 -15.29 5.14 16.94
N ASP A 209 -16.36 4.40 17.28
CA ASP A 209 -16.28 3.07 17.88
C ASP A 209 -15.48 2.11 17.00
N SER A 210 -14.38 1.59 17.56
CA SER A 210 -13.44 0.72 16.87
C SER A 210 -12.90 -0.38 17.76
N SER A 211 -12.38 -1.43 17.14
CA SER A 211 -11.76 -2.56 17.83
C SER A 211 -10.48 -3.02 17.12
N GLY A 212 -9.66 -3.79 17.83
CA GLY A 212 -8.47 -4.43 17.24
C GLY A 212 -8.85 -5.43 16.17
N THR A 213 -8.21 -5.34 15.01
CA THR A 213 -8.50 -6.18 13.85
C THR A 213 -7.94 -7.59 14.03
N LYS A 214 -8.80 -8.61 13.82
CA LYS A 214 -8.48 -10.03 14.03
C LYS A 214 -8.20 -10.81 12.73
N ARG A 215 -8.15 -10.09 11.61
CA ARG A 215 -7.93 -10.59 10.25
C ARG A 215 -6.87 -9.70 9.57
N PRO A 216 -6.35 -10.07 8.39
CA PRO A 216 -5.55 -9.14 7.60
C PRO A 216 -6.28 -7.80 7.43
N VAL A 217 -5.53 -6.70 7.57
CA VAL A 217 -6.12 -5.35 7.60
C VAL A 217 -6.76 -4.99 6.26
N ASP A 218 -6.25 -5.57 5.19
CA ASP A 218 -6.61 -5.38 3.79
C ASP A 218 -7.51 -6.50 3.23
N ALA A 219 -8.00 -7.42 4.07
CA ALA A 219 -8.67 -8.64 3.63
C ALA A 219 -9.82 -8.43 2.61
N ASN A 220 -10.53 -7.30 2.68
CA ASN A 220 -11.65 -6.98 1.78
C ASN A 220 -11.25 -6.07 0.61
N ILE A 221 -10.02 -5.57 0.53
CA ILE A 221 -9.62 -4.63 -0.54
C ILE A 221 -9.77 -5.25 -1.92
N ALA A 222 -9.31 -6.47 -2.11
CA ALA A 222 -9.43 -7.16 -3.40
C ALA A 222 -10.90 -7.29 -3.85
N GLU A 223 -11.81 -7.58 -2.92
CA GLU A 223 -13.25 -7.67 -3.21
C GLU A 223 -13.85 -6.29 -3.52
N ILE A 224 -13.48 -5.25 -2.76
CA ILE A 224 -13.87 -3.86 -3.01
C ILE A 224 -13.42 -3.44 -4.41
N GLU A 225 -12.16 -3.68 -4.77
CA GLU A 225 -11.63 -3.36 -6.09
C GLU A 225 -12.37 -4.12 -7.20
N GLN A 226 -12.58 -5.42 -7.03
CA GLN A 226 -13.31 -6.25 -7.99
C GLN A 226 -14.72 -5.70 -8.27
N ILE A 227 -15.43 -5.24 -7.23
CA ILE A 227 -16.78 -4.71 -7.38
C ILE A 227 -16.76 -3.29 -7.98
N PHE A 228 -15.93 -2.40 -7.46
CA PHE A 228 -16.01 -0.98 -7.80
C PHE A 228 -15.25 -0.62 -9.08
N LEU A 229 -14.21 -1.37 -9.45
CA LEU A 229 -13.44 -1.15 -10.67
C LEU A 229 -13.99 -1.95 -11.88
N ASP A 230 -14.96 -2.85 -11.68
CA ASP A 230 -15.72 -3.43 -12.79
C ASP A 230 -16.76 -2.43 -13.36
N PHE A 231 -16.35 -1.64 -14.34
CA PHE A 231 -17.24 -0.67 -14.98
C PHE A 231 -18.31 -1.28 -15.89
N SER A 232 -18.31 -2.60 -16.10
CA SER A 232 -19.30 -3.29 -16.94
C SER A 232 -20.58 -3.63 -16.17
N THR A 233 -20.48 -3.88 -14.86
CA THR A 233 -21.62 -4.21 -14.02
C THR A 233 -22.35 -2.95 -13.53
N LYS A 234 -23.68 -2.94 -13.69
CA LYS A 234 -24.55 -1.88 -13.18
C LYS A 234 -24.89 -2.13 -11.71
N LEU A 235 -24.31 -1.31 -10.83
CA LEU A 235 -24.60 -1.34 -9.39
C LEU A 235 -25.83 -0.49 -9.04
N LYS A 236 -26.58 -0.92 -8.03
CA LYS A 236 -27.66 -0.13 -7.44
C LYS A 236 -27.17 0.48 -6.13
N ALA A 237 -27.24 1.81 -6.03
CA ALA A 237 -26.91 2.50 -4.79
C ALA A 237 -27.93 2.13 -3.69
N PRO A 238 -27.50 1.98 -2.42
CA PRO A 238 -28.41 1.90 -1.28
C PRO A 238 -29.32 3.12 -1.22
N HIS A 239 -30.52 2.96 -0.64
CA HIS A 239 -31.54 4.02 -0.61
C HIS A 239 -31.04 5.33 0.01
N PHE A 240 -30.18 5.26 1.02
CA PHE A 240 -29.62 6.43 1.71
C PHE A 240 -28.57 7.20 0.87
N ASN A 241 -28.02 6.60 -0.20
CA ASN A 241 -27.10 7.25 -1.12
C ASN A 241 -27.76 7.74 -2.42
N ILE A 242 -29.09 7.63 -2.56
CA ILE A 242 -29.78 8.12 -3.76
C ILE A 242 -29.75 9.67 -3.73
N PRO A 243 -29.26 10.33 -4.80
CA PRO A 243 -29.23 11.79 -4.87
C PRO A 243 -30.63 12.38 -5.06
N SER A 244 -30.79 13.65 -4.70
CA SER A 244 -32.00 14.44 -4.95
C SER A 244 -32.17 14.78 -6.44
N ASN A 245 -33.32 15.34 -6.81
CA ASN A 245 -33.62 15.72 -8.20
C ASN A 245 -32.98 17.05 -8.63
N GLY A 246 -32.33 17.78 -7.73
CA GLY A 246 -31.74 19.09 -8.02
C GLY A 246 -32.77 20.25 -8.09
N PRO A 247 -32.37 21.41 -8.67
CA PRO A 247 -31.06 21.65 -9.27
C PRO A 247 -29.95 21.64 -8.23
N HIS A 248 -28.76 21.21 -8.65
CA HIS A 248 -27.55 21.22 -7.85
C HIS A 248 -26.69 22.40 -8.24
N ASN A 249 -26.19 23.13 -7.25
CA ASN A 249 -25.25 24.21 -7.49
C ASN A 249 -23.83 23.66 -7.63
N LYS A 250 -23.16 23.94 -8.75
CA LYS A 250 -21.82 23.38 -9.02
C LYS A 250 -20.78 23.83 -7.99
N ALA A 251 -20.81 25.12 -7.62
CA ALA A 251 -19.85 25.68 -6.68
C ALA A 251 -20.00 25.08 -5.28
N GLU A 252 -21.25 24.90 -4.80
CA GLU A 252 -21.53 24.26 -3.52
C GLU A 252 -21.09 22.79 -3.51
N LEU A 253 -21.35 22.04 -4.59
CA LEU A 253 -20.91 20.65 -4.73
C LEU A 253 -19.38 20.53 -4.67
N ILE A 254 -18.65 21.37 -5.42
CA ILE A 254 -17.18 21.38 -5.42
C ILE A 254 -16.64 21.74 -4.03
N ALA A 255 -17.22 22.74 -3.38
CA ALA A 255 -16.79 23.17 -2.05
C ALA A 255 -17.01 22.06 -1.01
N ALA A 256 -18.18 21.42 -1.02
CA ALA A 256 -18.50 20.31 -0.13
C ALA A 256 -17.57 19.11 -0.37
N PHE A 257 -17.33 18.75 -1.64
CA PHE A 257 -16.46 17.62 -2.00
C PHE A 257 -15.02 17.86 -1.57
N THR A 258 -14.48 19.06 -1.85
CA THR A 258 -13.12 19.42 -1.47
C THR A 258 -12.93 19.35 0.04
N LYS A 259 -13.90 19.85 0.81
CA LYS A 259 -13.87 19.78 2.28
C LYS A 259 -13.89 18.34 2.78
N GLU A 260 -14.81 17.51 2.27
CA GLU A 260 -14.91 16.09 2.68
C GLU A 260 -13.62 15.33 2.38
N ARG A 261 -12.99 15.60 1.22
CA ARG A 261 -11.72 14.97 0.83
C ARG A 261 -10.55 15.39 1.70
N GLU A 262 -10.51 16.64 2.13
CA GLU A 262 -9.51 17.10 3.09
C GLU A 262 -9.62 16.35 4.42
N GLU A 263 -10.84 16.11 4.92
CA GLU A 263 -11.06 15.38 6.17
C GLU A 263 -10.70 13.88 6.04
N ASN A 264 -11.09 13.22 4.95
CA ASN A 264 -10.67 11.84 4.66
C ASN A 264 -9.14 11.72 4.58
N ARG A 265 -8.47 12.70 3.96
CA ARG A 265 -7.01 12.76 3.89
C ARG A 265 -6.37 12.96 5.28
N LYS A 266 -6.96 13.78 6.16
CA LYS A 266 -6.49 13.96 7.55
C LYS A 266 -6.60 12.67 8.35
N VAL A 267 -7.68 11.88 8.15
CA VAL A 267 -7.79 10.54 8.76
C VAL A 267 -6.65 9.66 8.29
N ALA A 268 -6.42 9.57 6.98
CA ALA A 268 -5.36 8.76 6.38
C ALA A 268 -3.95 9.12 6.91
N ALA A 269 -3.67 10.41 7.09
CA ALA A 269 -2.35 10.90 7.50
C ALA A 269 -2.10 10.87 9.01
N GLY A 270 -3.15 10.94 9.83
CA GLY A 270 -3.03 11.24 11.26
C GLY A 270 -3.40 10.10 12.21
N HIS A 271 -3.92 8.97 11.71
CA HIS A 271 -4.54 7.96 12.56
C HIS A 271 -4.10 6.54 12.23
N ASP A 272 -4.28 5.64 13.20
CA ASP A 272 -4.09 4.21 13.01
C ASP A 272 -5.18 3.66 12.09
N LEU A 273 -4.78 3.29 10.87
CA LEU A 273 -5.68 2.77 9.84
C LEU A 273 -5.95 1.26 9.99
N THR A 274 -5.24 0.59 10.90
CA THR A 274 -5.34 -0.85 11.10
C THR A 274 -6.58 -1.27 11.86
N LEU A 275 -7.22 -0.37 12.61
CA LEU A 275 -8.39 -0.67 13.43
C LEU A 275 -9.64 -0.94 12.59
N THR A 276 -10.46 -1.87 13.08
CA THR A 276 -11.79 -2.16 12.52
C THR A 276 -12.77 -1.11 13.01
N ALA A 277 -13.41 -0.39 12.08
CA ALA A 277 -14.48 0.55 12.38
C ALA A 277 -15.79 -0.22 12.58
N THR A 278 -16.38 -0.11 13.77
CA THR A 278 -17.54 -0.90 14.21
C THR A 278 -18.84 -0.08 14.25
N ALA A 279 -18.73 1.24 14.11
CA ALA A 279 -19.88 2.15 14.13
C ALA A 279 -20.84 1.95 12.94
N PHE A 280 -20.36 1.41 11.81
CA PHE A 280 -21.18 1.12 10.65
C PHE A 280 -20.64 -0.07 9.85
N ALA A 281 -21.52 -1.04 9.57
CA ALA A 281 -21.19 -2.18 8.72
C ALA A 281 -21.39 -1.85 7.25
N PHE A 282 -20.36 -2.09 6.43
CA PHE A 282 -20.44 -1.94 4.99
C PHE A 282 -21.47 -2.90 4.40
N PRO A 283 -22.42 -2.43 3.56
CA PRO A 283 -23.46 -3.28 2.98
C PRO A 283 -22.87 -4.49 2.23
N GLY A 284 -23.14 -5.70 2.73
CA GLY A 284 -22.69 -6.95 2.12
C GLY A 284 -21.30 -7.46 2.55
N MET A 285 -20.47 -6.64 3.20
CA MET A 285 -19.10 -7.02 3.63
C MET A 285 -18.89 -6.96 5.16
N GLY A 286 -19.82 -6.36 5.90
CA GLY A 286 -19.70 -6.25 7.35
C GLY A 286 -18.73 -5.15 7.77
N GLU A 287 -18.07 -5.34 8.91
CA GLU A 287 -17.15 -4.33 9.48
C GLU A 287 -15.82 -4.30 8.71
N LEU A 288 -15.43 -3.10 8.29
CA LEU A 288 -14.20 -2.85 7.56
C LEU A 288 -13.17 -2.15 8.45
N THR A 289 -11.89 -2.34 8.14
CA THR A 289 -10.83 -1.52 8.70
C THR A 289 -10.92 -0.09 8.16
N ARG A 290 -10.32 0.85 8.89
CA ARG A 290 -10.22 2.24 8.40
C ARG A 290 -9.48 2.31 7.06
N TRP A 291 -8.45 1.48 6.90
CA TRP A 291 -7.74 1.29 5.64
C TRP A 291 -8.65 0.84 4.50
N GLU A 292 -9.49 -0.18 4.73
CA GLU A 292 -10.45 -0.68 3.73
C GLU A 292 -11.51 0.36 3.36
N TRP A 293 -12.02 1.12 4.34
CA TRP A 293 -12.97 2.21 4.08
C TRP A 293 -12.38 3.31 3.19
N LEU A 294 -11.12 3.70 3.44
CA LEU A 294 -10.46 4.71 2.61
C LEU A 294 -10.08 4.16 1.22
N ASN A 295 -9.79 2.86 1.10
CA ASN A 295 -9.66 2.20 -0.21
C ASN A 295 -10.98 2.15 -0.97
N PHE A 296 -12.10 1.94 -0.27
CA PHE A 296 -13.43 2.09 -0.86
C PHE A 296 -13.64 3.51 -1.40
N VAL A 297 -13.28 4.56 -0.66
CA VAL A 297 -13.36 5.96 -1.15
C VAL A 297 -12.57 6.12 -2.46
N VAL A 298 -11.35 5.59 -2.54
CA VAL A 298 -10.53 5.62 -3.77
C VAL A 298 -11.24 4.90 -4.94
N CYS A 299 -11.71 3.67 -4.74
CA CYS A 299 -12.33 2.87 -5.79
C CYS A 299 -13.69 3.45 -6.24
N HIS A 300 -14.48 3.94 -5.29
CA HIS A 300 -15.76 4.61 -5.55
C HIS A 300 -15.56 5.89 -6.37
N SER A 301 -14.51 6.66 -6.06
CA SER A 301 -14.09 7.81 -6.87
C SER A 301 -13.79 7.42 -8.32
N LYS A 302 -12.95 6.39 -8.54
CA LYS A 302 -12.56 5.93 -9.88
C LYS A 302 -13.78 5.53 -10.71
N ARG A 303 -14.75 4.84 -10.11
CA ARG A 303 -16.03 4.51 -10.74
C ARG A 303 -16.82 5.73 -11.17
N HIS A 304 -16.98 6.71 -10.28
CA HIS A 304 -17.81 7.87 -10.59
C HIS A 304 -17.09 8.91 -11.46
N ILE A 305 -15.76 8.96 -11.47
CA ILE A 305 -14.98 9.66 -12.51
C ILE A 305 -15.29 9.07 -13.89
N ASN A 306 -15.28 7.74 -14.03
CA ASN A 306 -15.65 7.08 -15.27
C ASN A 306 -17.11 7.39 -15.66
N GLN A 307 -18.03 7.41 -14.71
CA GLN A 307 -19.42 7.81 -14.95
C GLN A 307 -19.53 9.26 -15.44
N LEU A 308 -18.85 10.21 -14.78
CA LEU A 308 -18.83 11.63 -15.19
C LEU A 308 -18.27 11.79 -16.60
N LYS A 309 -17.16 11.12 -16.94
CA LYS A 309 -16.61 11.13 -18.30
C LYS A 309 -17.61 10.62 -19.35
N ASN A 310 -18.37 9.57 -19.02
CA ASN A 310 -19.41 9.05 -19.89
C ASN A 310 -20.59 10.02 -20.05
N ILE A 311 -21.01 10.68 -18.97
CA ILE A 311 -22.04 11.74 -19.01
C ILE A 311 -21.57 12.87 -19.93
N ARG A 312 -20.34 13.35 -19.76
CA ARG A 312 -19.78 14.44 -20.59
C ARG A 312 -19.82 14.08 -22.07
N LYS A 313 -19.35 12.88 -22.42
CA LYS A 313 -19.38 12.36 -23.79
C LYS A 313 -20.81 12.37 -24.36
N LYS A 314 -21.80 11.93 -23.59
CA LYS A 314 -23.20 11.86 -24.02
C LYS A 314 -23.82 13.24 -24.24
N LEU A 315 -23.51 14.22 -23.38
CA LEU A 315 -23.94 15.61 -23.59
C LEU A 315 -23.30 16.21 -24.85
N SER A 316 -22.01 15.99 -25.09
CA SER A 316 -21.36 16.45 -26.32
C SER A 316 -21.97 15.84 -27.59
N GLU A 317 -22.34 14.55 -27.56
CA GLU A 317 -23.03 13.88 -28.68
C GLU A 317 -24.42 14.48 -28.95
N LYS A 318 -25.14 14.92 -27.90
CA LYS A 318 -26.47 15.53 -28.00
C LYS A 318 -26.45 16.94 -28.58
N VAL A 319 -25.38 17.71 -28.35
CA VAL A 319 -25.20 19.05 -28.92
C VAL A 319 -24.79 18.99 -30.40
N ALA A 320 -24.12 17.91 -30.82
CA ALA A 320 -23.60 17.74 -32.18
C ALA A 320 -24.61 17.17 -33.20
N GLY A 321 -25.73 16.60 -32.72
CA GLY A 321 -26.78 15.99 -33.55
C GLY A 321 -28.04 16.82 -33.61
#